data_AF-A0A9Q9M4X7-F1
#
_entry.id   AF-A0A9Q9M4X7-F1
#
_cell.length_a   1.000
_cell.length_b   1.000
_cell.length_c   1.000
_cell.angle_alpha   90.00
_cell.angle_beta   90.00
_cell.angle_gamma   90.00
#
_symmetry.space_group_name_H-M   'P 1'
#
loop_
_entity.id
_entity.type
_entity.pdbx_description
1 polymer ?
#
loop_
_entity_poly.entity_id
_entity_poly.type
_entity_poly.pdbx_seq_one_letter_code
_entity_poly.pdbx_strand_id
1 'polypeptide(L)'
;MLNYLPLVKLKDWLRRDGLDILVEQEKSEQDGNLKAMLRQGGVSDALATAITLEEIEKTHFPTDQGNKGQRKLSEKFAGYVAEVREFESIASDEDFEALFSWFSKNRKKKIEEIVRRLSRHGVLGHYLLERIATEDSHDTGYVCLLREVVTLPRNVAERIGKGLDKATYEGLCSASITWQGLMIGADDLAMPVVEIGSPTIEHILQSFSNLFGRIGVADPADKVIGKIIDDCLVG
;
A
#
# COMPACT_ATOMS: atom_id res chain seq x y z
N MET A 1 -5.76 25.53 -14.10
CA MET A 1 -5.90 24.79 -12.84
C MET A 1 -4.65 23.94 -12.73
N LEU A 2 -3.90 24.06 -11.64
CA LEU A 2 -2.68 23.29 -11.43
C LEU A 2 -3.00 22.24 -10.36
N ASN A 3 -2.62 20.99 -10.60
CA ASN A 3 -2.89 19.90 -9.66
C ASN A 3 -1.69 19.76 -8.73
N TYR A 4 -1.96 19.60 -7.44
CA TYR A 4 -0.92 19.27 -6.46
C TYR A 4 -1.00 17.76 -6.15
N LEU A 5 0.15 17.15 -5.94
CA LEU A 5 0.27 15.76 -5.52
C LEU A 5 1.06 15.71 -4.21
N PRO A 6 0.49 15.14 -3.13
CA PRO A 6 1.21 14.99 -1.87
C PRO A 6 2.44 14.11 -2.03
N LEU A 7 3.55 14.53 -1.42
CA LEU A 7 4.81 13.81 -1.39
C LEU A 7 5.22 13.52 0.05
N VAL A 8 5.57 12.27 0.33
CA VAL A 8 6.10 11.82 1.61
C VAL A 8 7.43 11.11 1.42
N LYS A 9 8.30 11.05 2.44
CA LYS A 9 9.55 10.28 2.33
C LYS A 9 9.21 8.79 2.31
N LEU A 10 9.96 8.00 1.52
CA LEU A 10 9.76 6.56 1.40
C LEU A 10 9.77 5.84 2.75
N LYS A 11 10.67 6.25 3.65
CA LYS A 11 10.78 5.69 5.00
C LYS A 11 9.53 5.94 5.86
N ASP A 12 8.83 7.04 5.64
CA ASP A 12 7.66 7.47 6.43
C ASP A 12 6.41 6.81 5.83
N TRP A 13 6.32 6.78 4.49
CA TRP A 13 5.32 5.99 3.77
C TRP A 13 5.34 4.52 4.17
N LEU A 14 6.53 3.90 4.21
CA LEU A 14 6.68 2.49 4.52
C LEU A 14 6.22 2.14 5.94
N ARG A 15 6.38 3.06 6.90
CA ARG A 15 5.95 2.89 8.30
C ARG A 15 4.44 3.05 8.51
N ARG A 16 3.74 3.61 7.52
CA ARG A 16 2.30 3.89 7.61
C ARG A 16 1.55 3.13 6.53
N ASP A 17 1.37 3.72 5.35
CA ASP A 17 0.60 3.12 4.25
C ASP A 17 1.23 1.79 3.78
N GLY A 18 2.56 1.73 3.71
CA GLY A 18 3.27 0.51 3.38
C GLY A 18 3.07 -0.59 4.43
N LEU A 19 2.97 -0.21 5.70
CA LEU A 19 2.76 -1.15 6.81
C LEU A 19 1.35 -1.71 6.80
N ASP A 20 0.34 -0.89 6.49
CA ASP A 20 -1.04 -1.34 6.33
C ASP A 20 -1.16 -2.40 5.22
N ILE A 21 -0.51 -2.15 4.07
CA ILE A 21 -0.45 -3.11 2.96
C ILE A 21 0.23 -4.42 3.41
N LEU A 22 1.31 -4.34 4.19
CA LEU A 22 2.04 -5.50 4.68
C LEU A 22 1.20 -6.30 5.69
N VAL A 23 0.46 -5.63 6.57
CA VAL A 23 -0.45 -6.27 7.54
C VAL A 23 -1.57 -7.01 6.84
N GLU A 24 -2.21 -6.40 5.84
CA GLU A 24 -3.27 -7.04 5.07
C GLU A 24 -2.75 -8.28 4.33
N GLN A 25 -1.57 -8.18 3.71
CA GLN A 25 -0.91 -9.31 3.05
C GLN A 25 -0.54 -10.42 4.03
N GLU A 26 0.01 -10.08 5.20
CA GLU A 26 0.35 -11.06 6.24
C GLU A 26 -0.90 -11.77 6.76
N LYS A 27 -2.00 -11.05 7.04
CA LYS A 27 -3.28 -11.67 7.45
C LYS A 27 -3.82 -12.62 6.39
N SER A 28 -3.81 -12.19 5.12
CA SER A 28 -4.29 -13.03 4.00
C SER A 28 -3.43 -14.28 3.80
N GLU A 29 -2.11 -14.16 3.90
CA GLU A 29 -1.22 -15.32 3.82
C GLU A 29 -1.38 -16.24 5.03
N GLN A 30 -1.59 -15.68 6.21
CA GLN A 30 -1.79 -16.47 7.41
C GLN A 30 -3.08 -17.29 7.34
N ASP A 31 -4.17 -16.70 6.85
CA ASP A 31 -5.42 -17.42 6.58
C ASP A 31 -5.21 -18.53 5.53
N GLY A 32 -4.50 -18.23 4.44
CA GLY A 32 -4.19 -19.22 3.39
C GLY A 32 -3.36 -20.40 3.90
N ASN A 33 -2.31 -20.12 4.69
CA ASN A 33 -1.45 -21.13 5.29
C ASN A 33 -2.19 -21.98 6.32
N LEU A 34 -3.02 -21.35 7.16
CA LEU A 34 -3.87 -22.05 8.12
C LEU A 34 -4.76 -23.07 7.40
N LYS A 35 -5.51 -22.62 6.38
CA LYS A 35 -6.39 -23.50 5.58
C LYS A 35 -5.62 -24.65 4.94
N ALA A 36 -4.41 -24.39 4.44
CA ALA A 36 -3.56 -25.43 3.87
C ALA A 36 -3.11 -26.46 4.92
N MET A 37 -2.76 -26.03 6.14
CA MET A 37 -2.34 -26.92 7.22
C MET A 37 -3.51 -27.76 7.76
N LEU A 38 -4.71 -27.18 7.87
CA LEU A 38 -5.92 -27.94 8.23
C LEU A 38 -6.19 -29.06 7.24
N ARG A 39 -6.17 -28.75 5.93
CA ARG A 39 -6.35 -29.76 4.87
C ARG A 39 -5.27 -30.85 4.91
N GLN A 40 -4.01 -30.49 5.17
CA GLN A 40 -2.92 -31.48 5.35
C GLN A 40 -3.15 -32.40 6.54
N GLY A 41 -3.78 -31.90 7.60
CA GLY A 41 -4.20 -32.69 8.77
C GLY A 41 -5.49 -33.48 8.58
N GLY A 42 -6.15 -33.38 7.42
CA GLY A 42 -7.47 -33.98 7.19
C GLY A 42 -8.60 -33.27 7.94
N VAL A 43 -8.38 -32.02 8.36
CA VAL A 43 -9.34 -31.18 9.07
C VAL A 43 -10.01 -30.23 8.07
N SER A 44 -11.30 -29.97 8.24
CA SER A 44 -12.02 -28.99 7.42
C SER A 44 -11.49 -27.58 7.68
N ASP A 45 -11.27 -26.81 6.63
CA ASP A 45 -10.89 -25.40 6.71
C ASP A 45 -11.99 -24.50 7.29
N ALA A 46 -13.26 -24.91 7.17
CA ALA A 46 -14.39 -24.24 7.82
C ALA A 46 -14.32 -24.29 9.35
N LEU A 47 -13.46 -25.14 9.93
CA LEU A 47 -13.31 -25.22 11.38
C LEU A 47 -12.67 -23.95 11.96
N ALA A 48 -11.80 -23.28 11.20
CA ALA A 48 -11.14 -22.03 11.60
C ALA A 48 -12.12 -20.86 11.83
N THR A 49 -13.34 -20.94 11.31
CA THR A 49 -14.38 -19.93 11.54
C THR A 49 -15.32 -20.27 12.69
N ALA A 50 -15.29 -21.51 13.18
CA ALA A 50 -16.22 -22.02 14.18
C ALA A 50 -15.63 -22.07 15.60
N ILE A 51 -14.32 -22.32 15.73
CA ILE A 51 -13.63 -22.48 17.01
C ILE A 51 -12.25 -21.83 16.97
N THR A 52 -11.63 -21.61 18.14
CA THR A 52 -10.33 -20.92 18.21
C THR A 52 -9.18 -21.81 17.74
N LEU A 53 -8.05 -21.19 17.37
CA LEU A 53 -6.86 -21.93 16.94
C LEU A 53 -6.32 -22.85 18.03
N GLU A 54 -6.42 -22.46 19.30
CA GLU A 54 -5.98 -23.28 20.44
C GLU A 54 -6.87 -24.52 20.62
N GLU A 55 -8.17 -24.39 20.40
CA GLU A 55 -9.09 -25.53 20.44
C GLU A 55 -8.82 -26.50 19.29
N ILE A 56 -8.54 -25.97 18.09
CA ILE A 56 -8.14 -26.77 16.92
C ILE A 56 -6.82 -27.49 17.20
N GLU A 57 -5.82 -26.79 17.73
CA GLU A 57 -4.51 -27.35 18.08
C GLU A 57 -4.67 -28.53 19.04
N LYS A 58 -5.37 -28.31 20.16
CA LYS A 58 -5.57 -29.32 21.20
C LYS A 58 -6.35 -30.55 20.72
N THR A 59 -7.35 -30.33 19.87
CA THR A 59 -8.29 -31.38 19.47
C THR A 59 -7.81 -32.18 18.27
N HIS A 60 -7.23 -31.50 17.28
CA HIS A 60 -6.90 -32.09 15.98
C HIS A 60 -5.40 -32.23 15.73
N PHE A 61 -4.57 -31.50 16.48
CA PHE A 61 -3.11 -31.53 16.36
C PHE A 61 -2.42 -31.82 17.70
N PRO A 62 -2.78 -32.89 18.43
CA PRO A 62 -2.09 -33.26 19.67
C PRO A 62 -0.62 -33.63 19.38
N THR A 63 0.31 -33.10 20.17
CA THR A 63 1.76 -33.30 19.99
C THR A 63 2.27 -34.61 20.64
N ASP A 64 1.53 -35.15 21.60
CA ASP A 64 1.83 -36.37 22.34
C ASP A 64 1.30 -37.64 21.65
N GLN A 65 0.40 -37.50 20.67
CA GLN A 65 -0.30 -38.61 20.02
C GLN A 65 0.08 -38.78 18.54
N GLY A 66 -0.29 -39.93 17.97
CA GLY A 66 -0.10 -40.22 16.54
C GLY A 66 1.29 -40.74 16.14
N ASN A 67 1.44 -40.99 14.84
CA ASN A 67 2.69 -41.44 14.23
C ASN A 67 3.70 -40.28 14.08
N LYS A 68 4.95 -40.60 13.70
CA LYS A 68 6.03 -39.61 13.52
C LYS A 68 5.66 -38.46 12.58
N GLY A 69 4.90 -38.73 11.52
CA GLY A 69 4.43 -37.71 10.58
C GLY A 69 3.38 -36.79 11.19
N GLN A 70 2.43 -37.36 11.92
CA GLN A 70 1.38 -36.62 12.64
C GLN A 70 1.98 -35.72 13.72
N ARG A 71 2.91 -36.22 14.54
CA ARG A 71 3.58 -35.40 15.56
C ARG A 71 4.32 -34.21 14.95
N LYS A 72 5.04 -34.42 13.85
CA LYS A 72 5.73 -33.35 13.13
C LYS A 72 4.76 -32.31 12.57
N LEU A 73 3.60 -32.75 12.08
CA LEU A 73 2.55 -31.84 11.61
C LEU A 73 1.96 -31.04 12.78
N SER A 74 1.70 -31.69 13.92
CA SER A 74 1.22 -31.05 15.15
C SER A 74 2.20 -30.01 15.67
N GLU A 75 3.49 -30.34 15.76
CA GLU A 75 4.55 -29.40 16.16
C GLU A 75 4.62 -28.19 15.21
N LYS A 76 4.50 -28.44 13.90
CA LYS A 76 4.46 -27.37 12.91
C LYS A 76 3.23 -26.48 13.10
N PHE A 77 2.06 -27.06 13.37
CA PHE A 77 0.83 -26.33 13.62
C PHE A 77 0.92 -25.48 14.89
N ALA A 78 1.42 -26.05 15.99
CA ALA A 78 1.65 -25.34 17.24
C ALA A 78 2.58 -24.13 17.06
N GLY A 79 3.70 -24.32 16.36
CA GLY A 79 4.63 -23.22 16.06
C GLY A 79 3.98 -22.13 15.21
N TYR A 80 3.13 -22.52 14.27
CA TYR A 80 2.39 -21.59 13.42
C TYR A 80 1.33 -20.79 14.20
N VAL A 81 0.56 -21.44 15.08
CA VAL A 81 -0.41 -20.77 15.96
C VAL A 81 0.29 -19.77 16.88
N ALA A 82 1.45 -20.12 17.43
CA ALA A 82 2.24 -19.21 18.26
C ALA A 82 2.70 -17.96 17.47
N GLU A 83 3.13 -18.13 16.23
CA GLU A 83 3.53 -17.02 15.35
C GLU A 83 2.36 -16.11 14.99
N VAL A 84 1.19 -16.69 14.64
CA VAL A 84 -0.04 -15.92 14.38
C VAL A 84 -0.42 -15.09 15.61
N ARG A 85 -0.38 -15.69 16.80
CA ARG A 85 -0.70 -15.00 18.05
C ARG A 85 0.25 -13.86 18.37
N GLU A 86 1.56 -14.07 18.17
CA GLU A 86 2.57 -13.01 18.34
C GLU A 86 2.27 -11.84 17.41
N PHE A 87 1.99 -12.12 16.14
CA PHE A 87 1.64 -11.11 15.15
C PHE A 87 0.34 -10.36 15.51
N GLU A 88 -0.73 -11.08 15.84
CA GLU A 88 -2.03 -10.48 16.20
C GLU A 88 -1.94 -9.58 17.43
N SER A 89 -1.15 -9.98 18.43
CA SER A 89 -0.91 -9.15 19.62
C SER A 89 -0.27 -7.82 19.21
N ILE A 90 0.83 -7.86 18.46
CA ILE A 90 1.56 -6.65 18.06
C ILE A 90 0.73 -5.78 17.12
N ALA A 91 -0.04 -6.39 16.21
CA ALA A 91 -0.91 -5.67 15.28
C ALA A 91 -2.10 -4.99 15.97
N SER A 92 -2.47 -5.43 17.18
CA SER A 92 -3.60 -4.87 17.96
C SER A 92 -3.18 -3.76 18.91
N ASP A 93 -1.89 -3.67 19.27
CA ASP A 93 -1.37 -2.72 20.26
C ASP A 93 -1.23 -1.27 19.73
N GLU A 94 -1.62 -1.00 18.47
CA GLU A 94 -1.49 0.29 17.75
C GLU A 94 -0.06 0.90 17.76
N ASP A 95 0.96 0.12 18.14
CA ASP A 95 2.37 0.50 18.12
C ASP A 95 3.00 0.18 16.75
N PHE A 96 2.98 1.18 15.88
CA PHE A 96 3.53 1.07 14.52
C PHE A 96 5.04 0.75 14.50
N GLU A 97 5.81 1.19 15.48
CA GLU A 97 7.26 0.93 15.51
C GLU A 97 7.55 -0.51 15.96
N ALA A 98 6.80 -1.02 16.93
CA ALA A 98 6.87 -2.44 17.30
C ALA A 98 6.46 -3.34 16.12
N LEU A 99 5.38 -2.99 15.41
CA LEU A 99 4.91 -3.73 14.25
C LEU A 99 5.91 -3.69 13.09
N PHE A 100 6.46 -2.52 12.77
CA PHE A 100 7.50 -2.40 11.75
C PHE A 100 8.77 -3.17 12.11
N SER A 101 9.16 -3.17 13.40
CA SER A 101 10.28 -3.96 13.91
C SER A 101 10.03 -5.46 13.74
N TRP A 102 8.81 -5.93 14.03
CA TRP A 102 8.42 -7.32 13.81
C TRP A 102 8.53 -7.71 12.32
N PHE A 103 8.02 -6.89 11.39
CA PHE A 103 8.18 -7.15 9.96
C PHE A 103 9.65 -7.12 9.53
N SER A 104 10.45 -6.20 10.06
CA SER A 104 11.88 -6.10 9.75
C SER A 104 12.65 -7.35 10.19
N LYS A 105 12.27 -7.95 11.31
CA LYS A 105 12.88 -9.16 11.86
C LYS A 105 12.37 -10.43 11.17
N ASN A 106 11.06 -10.58 11.02
CA ASN A 106 10.42 -11.84 10.65
C ASN A 106 10.03 -11.91 9.16
N ARG A 107 9.92 -10.77 8.48
CA ARG A 107 9.36 -10.64 7.12
C ARG A 107 10.12 -9.63 6.25
N LYS A 108 11.43 -9.45 6.45
CA LYS A 108 12.28 -8.50 5.69
C LYS A 108 12.08 -8.57 4.17
N LYS A 109 11.92 -9.78 3.61
CA LYS A 109 11.70 -9.97 2.17
C LYS A 109 10.41 -9.30 1.67
N LYS A 110 9.35 -9.25 2.47
CA LYS A 110 8.11 -8.57 2.11
C LYS A 110 8.30 -7.05 2.03
N ILE A 111 9.09 -6.48 2.95
CA ILE A 111 9.50 -5.07 2.89
C ILE A 111 10.28 -4.79 1.60
N GLU A 112 11.23 -5.65 1.24
CA GLU A 112 11.98 -5.49 -0.01
C GLU A 112 11.06 -5.62 -1.24
N GLU A 113 10.12 -6.55 -1.20
CA GLU A 113 9.17 -6.77 -2.30
C GLU A 113 8.23 -5.58 -2.50
N ILE A 114 7.65 -5.02 -1.43
CA ILE A 114 6.76 -3.86 -1.57
C ILE A 114 7.50 -2.65 -2.12
N VAL A 115 8.76 -2.42 -1.71
CA VAL A 115 9.60 -1.35 -2.28
C VAL A 115 9.90 -1.61 -3.76
N ARG A 116 10.22 -2.85 -4.15
CA ARG A 116 10.43 -3.22 -5.56
C ARG A 116 9.16 -3.10 -6.41
N ARG A 117 8.01 -3.43 -5.84
CA ARG A 117 6.70 -3.24 -6.50
C ARG A 117 6.42 -1.76 -6.69
N LEU A 118 6.69 -0.94 -5.66
CA LEU A 118 6.51 0.50 -5.70
C LEU A 118 7.42 1.15 -6.76
N SER A 119 8.68 0.72 -6.88
CA SER A 119 9.62 1.21 -7.89
C SER A 119 9.22 0.84 -9.33
N ARG A 120 8.33 -0.16 -9.49
CA ARG A 120 7.75 -0.57 -10.77
C ARG A 120 6.33 -0.02 -10.97
N HIS A 121 5.90 0.92 -10.12
CA HIS A 121 4.55 1.49 -10.11
C HIS A 121 3.44 0.44 -9.96
N GLY A 122 3.74 -0.69 -9.32
CA GLY A 122 2.82 -1.81 -9.07
C GLY A 122 2.08 -1.73 -7.73
N VAL A 123 2.16 -0.58 -7.05
CA VAL A 123 1.40 -0.29 -5.83
C VAL A 123 0.37 0.77 -6.15
N LEU A 124 -0.90 0.35 -6.17
CA LEU A 124 -2.01 1.19 -6.60
C LEU A 124 -2.08 2.48 -5.77
N GLY A 125 -2.24 3.62 -6.46
CA GLY A 125 -2.37 4.92 -5.81
C GLY A 125 -1.07 5.52 -5.28
N HIS A 126 0.10 4.93 -5.59
CA HIS A 126 1.39 5.37 -5.11
C HIS A 126 2.42 5.39 -6.24
N TYR A 127 3.26 6.42 -6.28
CA TYR A 127 4.29 6.57 -7.30
C TYR A 127 5.63 6.95 -6.68
N LEU A 128 6.68 6.17 -6.95
CA LEU A 128 8.03 6.44 -6.43
C LEU A 128 8.75 7.51 -7.24
N LEU A 129 9.33 8.46 -6.54
CA LEU A 129 10.36 9.38 -7.03
C LEU A 129 11.65 9.09 -6.27
N GLU A 130 12.74 8.76 -6.97
CA GLU A 130 14.02 8.43 -6.32
C GLU A 130 14.65 9.64 -5.61
N ARG A 131 14.45 10.82 -6.21
CA ARG A 131 14.94 12.13 -5.74
C ARG A 131 13.97 13.25 -6.10
N ILE A 132 13.99 14.32 -5.33
CA ILE A 132 13.18 15.53 -5.57
C ILE A 132 14.04 16.67 -6.11
N ALA A 133 15.24 16.88 -5.56
CA ALA A 133 16.18 17.87 -6.07
C ALA A 133 17.39 17.20 -6.72
N THR A 134 17.91 17.80 -7.80
CA THR A 134 19.19 17.39 -8.42
C THR A 134 20.39 17.62 -7.52
N GLU A 135 20.26 18.48 -6.50
CA GLU A 135 21.30 18.80 -5.52
C GLU A 135 21.29 17.84 -4.30
N ASP A 136 20.29 16.98 -4.17
CA ASP A 136 20.27 15.97 -3.11
C ASP A 136 21.40 14.96 -3.34
N SER A 137 22.33 14.91 -2.39
CA SER A 137 23.50 14.03 -2.46
C SER A 137 23.19 12.53 -2.37
N HIS A 138 21.96 12.16 -1.97
CA HIS A 138 21.55 10.78 -1.71
C HIS A 138 20.13 10.50 -2.19
N ASP A 139 19.94 9.36 -2.85
CA ASP A 139 18.63 8.84 -3.26
C ASP A 139 17.86 8.35 -2.01
N THR A 140 17.11 9.26 -1.40
CA THR A 140 16.35 9.00 -0.17
C THR A 140 14.96 8.44 -0.44
N GLY A 141 14.45 8.58 -1.68
CA GLY A 141 13.15 8.08 -2.11
C GLY A 141 11.97 8.86 -1.52
N TYR A 142 11.03 9.20 -2.39
CA TYR A 142 9.79 9.89 -2.07
C TYR A 142 8.61 9.20 -2.73
N VAL A 143 7.46 9.19 -2.06
CA VAL A 143 6.24 8.56 -2.57
C VAL A 143 5.19 9.64 -2.79
N CYS A 144 4.72 9.70 -4.01
CA CYS A 144 3.63 10.54 -4.45
C CYS A 144 2.30 9.80 -4.21
N LEU A 145 1.40 10.40 -3.43
CA LEU A 145 0.11 9.84 -3.09
C LEU A 145 -0.92 10.24 -4.15
N LEU A 146 -1.29 9.30 -5.02
CA LEU A 146 -2.13 9.56 -6.20
C LEU A 146 -3.64 9.49 -5.91
N ARG A 147 -4.06 9.26 -4.65
CA ARG A 147 -5.48 9.14 -4.27
C ARG A 147 -6.11 10.48 -3.86
N GLU A 148 -5.30 11.52 -3.69
CA GLU A 148 -5.72 12.84 -3.24
C GLU A 148 -5.40 13.88 -4.31
N VAL A 149 -6.36 14.20 -5.18
CA VAL A 149 -6.22 15.34 -6.11
C VAL A 149 -6.78 16.58 -5.45
N VAL A 150 -5.88 17.43 -4.98
CA VAL A 150 -6.24 18.76 -4.52
C VAL A 150 -5.85 19.77 -5.60
N THR A 151 -6.77 20.67 -5.95
CA THR A 151 -6.50 21.68 -6.97
C THR A 151 -5.77 22.86 -6.35
N LEU A 152 -4.86 23.49 -7.07
CA LEU A 152 -4.16 24.71 -6.65
C LEU A 152 -4.65 25.90 -7.49
N PRO A 153 -5.09 27.00 -6.85
CA PRO A 153 -5.41 28.23 -7.56
C PRO A 153 -4.22 28.75 -8.37
N ARG A 154 -4.48 29.18 -9.61
CA ARG A 154 -3.44 29.59 -10.57
C ARG A 154 -2.55 30.73 -10.05
N ASN A 155 -3.15 31.69 -9.36
CA ASN A 155 -2.45 32.84 -8.76
C ASN A 155 -1.44 32.44 -7.68
N VAL A 156 -1.69 31.36 -6.94
CA VAL A 156 -0.78 30.79 -5.94
C VAL A 156 0.35 30.06 -6.64
N ALA A 157 0.01 29.21 -7.62
CA ALA A 157 1.00 28.40 -8.33
C ALA A 157 2.02 29.24 -9.13
N GLU A 158 1.58 30.32 -9.80
CA GLU A 158 2.47 31.25 -10.51
C GLU A 158 3.46 31.97 -9.58
N ARG A 159 3.14 32.08 -8.29
CA ARG A 159 4.05 32.64 -7.27
C ARG A 159 5.00 31.60 -6.70
N ILE A 160 4.59 30.34 -6.55
CA ILE A 160 5.45 29.26 -6.03
C ILE A 160 6.73 29.14 -6.88
N GLY A 161 6.59 29.14 -8.21
CA GLY A 161 7.74 29.06 -9.12
C GLY A 161 8.72 30.24 -9.05
N LYS A 162 8.36 31.33 -8.36
CA LYS A 162 9.18 32.53 -8.16
C LYS A 162 9.72 32.67 -6.74
N GLY A 163 9.46 31.69 -5.89
CA GLY A 163 9.65 31.80 -4.45
C GLY A 163 8.44 32.50 -3.82
N LEU A 164 7.82 31.83 -2.85
CA LEU A 164 6.65 32.35 -2.14
C LEU A 164 6.90 32.27 -0.64
N ASP A 165 6.97 33.45 0.00
CA ASP A 165 7.05 33.53 1.45
C ASP A 165 5.68 33.30 2.10
N LYS A 166 5.72 32.91 3.37
CA LYS A 166 4.54 32.52 4.15
C LYS A 166 3.48 33.64 4.24
N ALA A 167 3.90 34.88 4.50
CA ALA A 167 2.97 35.99 4.66
C ALA A 167 2.24 36.31 3.34
N THR A 168 2.96 36.25 2.22
CA THR A 168 2.38 36.42 0.89
C THR A 168 1.42 35.28 0.54
N TYR A 169 1.73 34.04 0.92
CA TYR A 169 0.83 32.89 0.74
C TYR A 169 -0.50 33.06 1.49
N GLU A 170 -0.43 33.40 2.77
CA GLU A 170 -1.63 33.62 3.62
C GLU A 170 -2.53 34.72 3.05
N GLY A 171 -1.93 35.81 2.56
CA GLY A 171 -2.64 36.89 1.87
C GLY A 171 -3.37 36.43 0.60
N LEU A 172 -2.75 35.55 -0.20
CA LEU A 172 -3.36 35.01 -1.42
C LEU A 172 -4.49 34.02 -1.15
N CYS A 173 -4.39 33.24 -0.07
CA CYS A 173 -5.41 32.26 0.33
C CYS A 173 -6.62 32.93 0.98
N SER A 174 -6.43 33.99 1.78
CA SER A 174 -7.50 34.73 2.45
C SER A 174 -8.52 35.38 1.49
N ALA A 175 -8.12 35.66 0.25
CA ALA A 175 -8.97 36.28 -0.78
C ALA A 175 -9.78 35.26 -1.62
N SER A 176 -9.51 33.96 -1.51
CA SER A 176 -10.09 32.92 -2.37
C SER A 176 -10.86 31.90 -1.53
N ILE A 177 -12.09 32.24 -1.14
CA ILE A 177 -13.05 31.32 -0.52
C ILE A 177 -13.59 30.36 -1.59
N THR A 178 -12.76 29.45 -2.06
CA THR A 178 -13.20 28.27 -2.80
C THR A 178 -12.59 27.06 -2.11
N TRP A 179 -13.46 26.33 -1.40
CA TRP A 179 -13.19 25.16 -0.54
C TRP A 179 -12.57 23.95 -1.27
N GLN A 180 -12.09 24.13 -2.50
CA GLN A 180 -11.56 23.08 -3.37
C GLN A 180 -10.08 23.32 -3.74
N GLY A 181 -9.48 24.39 -3.20
CA GLY A 181 -8.07 24.74 -3.39
C GLY A 181 -7.17 24.22 -2.26
N LEU A 182 -5.90 23.92 -2.54
CA LEU A 182 -4.88 23.64 -1.53
C LEU A 182 -4.75 24.88 -0.62
N MET A 183 -5.22 24.75 0.61
CA MET A 183 -4.98 25.69 1.70
C MET A 183 -4.03 25.02 2.68
N ILE A 184 -2.88 25.65 2.90
CA ILE A 184 -1.92 25.25 3.92
C ILE A 184 -2.17 26.20 5.09
N GLY A 185 -2.86 25.72 6.12
CA GLY A 185 -3.11 26.47 7.34
C GLY A 185 -1.82 26.80 8.09
N ALA A 186 -1.89 27.74 9.04
CA ALA A 186 -0.74 28.13 9.87
C ALA A 186 -0.16 26.96 10.69
N ASP A 187 -0.97 25.93 10.93
CA ASP A 187 -0.64 24.70 11.66
C ASP A 187 -0.51 23.47 10.75
N ASP A 188 -0.61 23.62 9.42
CA ASP A 188 -0.48 22.49 8.49
C ASP A 188 0.99 22.11 8.26
N LEU A 189 1.25 20.79 8.23
CA LEU A 189 2.58 20.21 8.05
C LEU A 189 2.99 20.05 6.56
N ALA A 190 2.35 20.78 5.64
CA ALA A 190 2.57 20.66 4.20
C ALA A 190 3.17 21.94 3.60
N MET A 191 4.04 21.82 2.60
CA MET A 191 4.54 22.97 1.81
C MET A 191 4.88 22.54 0.37
N PRO A 192 4.82 23.46 -0.62
CA PRO A 192 5.32 23.18 -1.96
C PRO A 192 6.83 22.87 -1.92
N VAL A 193 7.24 21.73 -2.47
CA VAL A 193 8.64 21.26 -2.40
C VAL A 193 9.34 21.36 -3.75
N VAL A 194 8.65 21.05 -4.85
CA VAL A 194 9.27 20.99 -6.19
C VAL A 194 8.24 21.15 -7.32
N GLU A 195 8.69 21.62 -8.47
CA GLU A 195 7.96 21.53 -9.75
C GLU A 195 8.41 20.28 -10.53
N ILE A 196 7.47 19.40 -10.87
CA ILE A 196 7.78 18.17 -11.63
C ILE A 196 7.64 18.46 -13.12
N GLY A 197 8.76 18.40 -13.84
CA GLY A 197 8.82 18.57 -15.28
C GLY A 197 8.46 17.31 -16.09
N SER A 198 8.37 17.49 -17.41
CA SER A 198 8.29 16.40 -18.39
C SER A 198 9.62 15.62 -18.43
N PRO A 199 9.64 14.27 -18.64
CA PRO A 199 8.52 13.37 -18.93
C PRO A 199 7.83 12.75 -17.69
N THR A 200 8.32 13.09 -16.49
CA THR A 200 7.89 12.43 -15.25
C THR A 200 6.44 12.75 -14.90
N ILE A 201 6.00 13.98 -15.14
CA ILE A 201 4.62 14.38 -14.87
C ILE A 201 3.63 13.61 -15.76
N GLU A 202 3.96 13.33 -17.02
CA GLU A 202 3.12 12.57 -17.94
C GLU A 202 2.96 11.12 -17.45
N HIS A 203 4.03 10.50 -16.99
CA HIS A 203 3.97 9.13 -16.48
C HIS A 203 3.17 9.04 -15.17
N ILE A 204 3.29 10.05 -14.30
CA ILE A 204 2.47 10.19 -13.11
C ILE A 204 0.98 10.32 -13.49
N LEU A 205 0.65 11.17 -14.47
CA LEU A 205 -0.72 11.36 -14.93
C LEU A 205 -1.30 10.11 -15.60
N GLN A 206 -0.49 9.34 -16.34
CA GLN A 206 -0.88 8.04 -16.88
C GLN A 206 -1.18 7.04 -15.76
N SER A 207 -0.28 6.95 -14.77
CA SER A 207 -0.46 6.11 -13.58
C SER A 207 -1.71 6.48 -12.80
N PHE A 208 -1.95 7.79 -12.63
CA PHE A 208 -3.15 8.34 -12.01
C PHE A 208 -4.41 8.02 -12.82
N SER A 209 -4.40 8.22 -14.13
CA SER A 209 -5.55 7.94 -15.00
C SER A 209 -5.95 6.47 -14.97
N ASN A 210 -4.99 5.55 -14.85
CA ASN A 210 -5.26 4.12 -14.69
C ASN A 210 -6.03 3.78 -13.39
N LEU A 211 -5.92 4.61 -12.34
CA LEU A 211 -6.67 4.43 -11.09
C LEU A 211 -8.17 4.65 -11.27
N PHE A 212 -8.55 5.58 -12.17
CA PHE A 212 -9.93 6.02 -12.35
C PHE A 212 -10.56 5.58 -13.68
N GLY A 213 -9.75 5.20 -14.67
CA GLY A 213 -10.20 4.84 -16.03
C GLY A 213 -11.02 3.55 -16.12
N ARG A 214 -11.12 2.78 -15.04
CA ARG A 214 -11.92 1.53 -14.99
C ARG A 214 -13.04 1.53 -13.96
N ILE A 215 -13.28 2.63 -13.25
CA ILE A 215 -14.40 2.71 -12.31
C ILE A 215 -15.69 2.88 -13.13
N GLY A 216 -16.52 1.84 -13.19
CA GLY A 216 -17.85 1.87 -13.80
C GLY A 216 -17.94 1.41 -15.26
N VAL A 217 -16.84 0.92 -15.86
CA VAL A 217 -16.86 0.33 -17.20
C VAL A 217 -16.78 -1.19 -17.06
N ALA A 218 -17.84 -1.90 -17.43
CA ALA A 218 -17.82 -3.36 -17.48
C ALA A 218 -16.76 -3.84 -18.48
N ASP A 219 -16.05 -4.92 -18.14
CA ASP A 219 -15.15 -5.55 -19.09
C ASP A 219 -15.94 -5.91 -20.37
N PRO A 220 -15.37 -5.67 -21.56
CA PRO A 220 -16.03 -6.03 -22.81
C PRO A 220 -16.24 -7.55 -22.83
N ALA A 221 -17.47 -7.98 -23.15
CA ALA A 221 -17.80 -9.39 -23.17
C ALA A 221 -16.87 -10.18 -24.10
N ASP A 222 -16.41 -11.36 -23.68
CA ASP A 222 -15.46 -12.21 -24.44
C ASP A 222 -15.90 -12.47 -25.88
N LYS A 223 -17.22 -12.59 -26.12
CA LYS A 223 -17.78 -12.76 -27.47
C LYS A 223 -17.56 -11.56 -28.39
N VAL A 224 -17.50 -10.35 -27.84
CA VAL A 224 -17.26 -9.11 -28.58
C VAL A 224 -15.77 -8.99 -28.92
N ILE A 225 -14.90 -9.29 -27.95
CA ILE A 225 -13.45 -9.33 -28.15
C ILE A 225 -13.05 -10.41 -29.15
N GLY A 226 -13.64 -11.61 -29.07
CA GLY A 226 -13.39 -12.69 -30.02
C GLY A 226 -13.67 -12.28 -31.47
N LYS A 227 -14.81 -11.61 -31.73
CA LYS A 227 -15.15 -11.11 -33.07
C LYS A 227 -14.17 -10.06 -33.58
N ILE A 228 -13.72 -9.15 -32.72
CA ILE A 228 -12.74 -8.11 -33.08
C ILE A 228 -11.40 -8.76 -33.45
N ILE A 229 -10.98 -9.77 -32.69
CA ILE A 229 -9.76 -10.53 -32.98
C ILE A 229 -9.88 -11.25 -34.32
N ASP A 230 -11.00 -11.93 -34.56
CA ASP A 230 -11.26 -12.62 -35.83
C ASP A 230 -11.23 -11.64 -37.02
N ASP A 231 -11.87 -10.47 -36.91
CA ASP A 231 -11.86 -9.44 -37.96
C ASP A 231 -10.45 -8.88 -38.23
N CYS A 232 -9.61 -8.74 -37.20
CA CYS A 232 -8.22 -8.29 -37.36
C CYS A 232 -7.31 -9.36 -37.97
N LEU A 233 -7.64 -10.65 -37.85
CA LEU A 233 -6.85 -11.77 -38.37
C LEU A 233 -7.27 -12.20 -39.78
N VAL A 234 -8.42 -11.72 -40.27
CA VAL A 234 -8.95 -12.02 -41.61
C VAL A 234 -8.67 -10.87 -42.61
N GLY A 235 -7.93 -9.84 -42.21
CA GLY A 235 -7.42 -8.75 -43.07
C GLY A 235 -6.02 -9.00 -43.61
#